data_AF-A0AA85KKI7-F1
#
_entry.id   AF-A0AA85KKI7-F1
#
_cell.length_a   1.000
_cell.length_b   1.000
_cell.length_c   1.000
_cell.angle_alpha   90.00
_cell.angle_beta   90.00
_cell.angle_gamma   90.00
#
_symmetry.space_group_name_H-M   'P 1'
#
loop_
_entity.id
_entity.type
_entity.pdbx_description
1 polymer ?
#
loop_
_entity_poly.entity_id
_entity_poly.type
_entity_poly.pdbx_seq_one_letter_code
_entity_poly.pdbx_strand_id
1 'polypeptide(L)'
;MLSQRSKFNFIIIVSLCIVNILMTESFFHSLPMTVDHKGDITVDFDGVKFTLDFDFTLTVNDGDCIYKVDLTLPEGDELASKQGTRNGSVHCKSWSISRPRNQS
;
A
#
# COMPACT_ATOMS: atom_id res chain seq x y z
N MET A 1 -9.24 -49.91 15.82
CA MET A 1 -9.56 -48.53 16.30
C MET A 1 -8.45 -47.49 16.03
N LEU A 2 -7.20 -47.84 15.74
CA LEU A 2 -6.12 -46.89 15.41
C LEU A 2 -6.27 -46.19 14.04
N SER A 3 -6.82 -46.89 13.04
CA SER A 3 -7.04 -46.35 11.69
C SER A 3 -8.07 -45.20 11.63
N GLN A 4 -9.07 -45.21 12.51
CA GLN A 4 -10.14 -44.20 12.51
C GLN A 4 -9.68 -42.86 13.12
N ARG A 5 -8.83 -42.91 14.16
CA ARG A 5 -8.23 -41.72 14.80
C ARG A 5 -7.25 -41.01 13.87
N SER A 6 -6.49 -41.76 13.08
CA SER A 6 -5.55 -41.21 12.09
C SER A 6 -6.27 -40.42 10.99
N LYS A 7 -7.39 -40.93 10.47
CA LYS A 7 -8.23 -40.23 9.48
C LYS A 7 -8.83 -38.94 10.02
N PHE A 8 -9.27 -38.93 11.28
CA PHE A 8 -9.81 -37.72 11.94
C PHE A 8 -8.75 -36.62 12.10
N ASN A 9 -7.55 -36.98 12.55
CA ASN A 9 -6.45 -36.03 12.69
C ASN A 9 -6.04 -35.44 11.34
N PHE A 10 -6.01 -36.25 10.29
CA PHE A 10 -5.72 -35.78 8.94
C PHE A 10 -6.74 -34.74 8.46
N ILE A 11 -8.04 -34.99 8.70
CA ILE A 11 -9.11 -34.04 8.34
C ILE A 11 -8.97 -32.71 9.09
N ILE A 12 -8.64 -32.76 10.39
CA ILE A 12 -8.46 -31.54 11.20
C ILE A 12 -7.27 -30.71 10.70
N ILE A 13 -6.14 -31.35 10.39
CA ILE A 13 -4.95 -30.68 9.89
C ILE A 13 -5.22 -30.04 8.52
N VAL A 14 -5.84 -30.77 7.61
CA VAL A 14 -6.20 -30.25 6.28
C VAL A 14 -7.18 -29.08 6.41
N SER A 15 -8.18 -29.18 7.29
CA SER A 15 -9.14 -28.10 7.53
C SER A 15 -8.46 -26.86 8.12
N LEU A 16 -7.53 -27.02 9.07
CA LEU A 16 -6.74 -25.91 9.63
C LEU A 16 -5.87 -25.24 8.55
N CYS A 17 -5.25 -26.01 7.67
CA CYS A 17 -4.46 -25.47 6.57
C CYS A 17 -5.34 -24.66 5.60
N ILE A 18 -6.53 -25.16 5.23
CA ILE A 18 -7.45 -24.46 4.33
C ILE A 18 -7.92 -23.13 4.95
N VAL A 19 -8.24 -23.09 6.24
CA VAL A 19 -8.65 -21.85 6.93
C VAL A 19 -7.52 -20.82 6.96
N ASN A 20 -6.27 -21.24 7.19
CA ASN A 20 -5.11 -20.33 7.15
C ASN A 20 -4.88 -19.76 5.75
N ILE A 21 -5.03 -20.57 4.70
CA ILE A 21 -4.88 -20.13 3.31
C ILE A 21 -6.01 -19.17 2.90
N LEU A 22 -7.24 -19.41 3.34
CA LEU A 22 -8.38 -18.51 3.08
C LEU A 22 -8.27 -17.19 3.86
N MET A 23 -7.59 -17.15 5.01
CA MET A 23 -7.31 -15.88 5.71
C MET A 23 -6.23 -15.03 5.04
N THR A 24 -5.40 -15.62 4.17
CA THR A 24 -4.42 -14.87 3.37
C THR A 24 -4.98 -14.26 2.09
N GLU A 25 -6.31 -14.21 1.92
CA GLU A 25 -6.91 -13.36 0.89
C GLU A 25 -6.60 -11.90 1.21
N SER A 26 -5.50 -11.44 0.61
CA SER A 26 -5.16 -10.07 0.32
C SER A 26 -6.43 -9.23 0.20
N PHE A 27 -6.58 -8.26 1.11
CA PHE A 27 -7.60 -7.22 1.07
C PHE A 27 -7.42 -6.36 -0.20
N PHE A 28 -7.74 -6.90 -1.36
CA PHE A 28 -8.01 -6.10 -2.55
C PHE A 28 -9.43 -5.56 -2.41
N HIS A 29 -9.59 -4.64 -1.45
CA HIS A 29 -10.79 -3.83 -1.39
C HIS A 29 -10.75 -2.88 -2.58
N SER A 30 -11.82 -2.87 -3.38
CA SER A 30 -11.97 -1.83 -4.39
C SER A 30 -12.14 -0.51 -3.65
N LEU A 31 -11.17 0.38 -3.83
CA LEU A 31 -11.22 1.71 -3.23
C LEU A 31 -11.92 2.66 -4.20
N PRO A 32 -12.88 3.46 -3.72
CA PRO A 32 -13.49 4.47 -4.56
C PRO A 32 -12.41 5.44 -5.02
N MET A 33 -12.34 5.65 -6.33
CA MET A 33 -11.50 6.69 -6.94
C MET A 33 -12.37 7.83 -7.45
N THR A 34 -11.88 9.05 -7.32
CA THR A 34 -12.47 10.24 -7.94
C THR A 34 -11.49 10.79 -8.96
N VAL A 35 -12.00 11.14 -10.14
CA VAL A 35 -11.23 11.84 -11.17
C VAL A 35 -11.81 13.25 -11.27
N ASP A 36 -10.97 14.26 -11.14
CA ASP A 36 -11.40 15.65 -11.22
C ASP A 36 -11.47 16.15 -12.69
N HIS A 37 -11.80 17.42 -12.87
CA HIS A 37 -11.91 18.02 -14.21
C HIS A 37 -10.57 18.17 -14.95
N LYS A 38 -9.45 18.07 -14.24
CA LYS A 38 -8.09 18.10 -14.82
C LYS A 38 -7.58 16.70 -15.16
N GLY A 39 -8.22 15.66 -14.64
CA GLY A 39 -7.79 14.28 -14.78
C GLY A 39 -6.98 13.79 -13.58
N ASP A 40 -6.89 14.57 -12.51
CA ASP A 40 -6.18 14.17 -11.30
C ASP A 40 -6.99 13.07 -10.61
N ILE A 41 -6.30 11.99 -10.24
CA ILE A 41 -6.90 10.80 -9.64
C ILE A 41 -6.68 10.86 -8.14
N THR A 42 -7.75 10.79 -7.36
CA THR A 42 -7.67 10.71 -5.90
C THR A 42 -8.31 9.43 -5.37
N VAL A 43 -7.61 8.79 -4.44
CA VAL A 43 -8.06 7.62 -3.68
C VAL A 43 -7.91 7.92 -2.18
N ASP A 44 -8.93 7.61 -1.39
CA ASP A 44 -8.88 7.70 0.06
C ASP A 44 -8.86 6.29 0.64
N PHE A 45 -7.84 6.00 1.44
CA PHE A 45 -7.71 4.74 2.16
C PHE A 45 -7.46 5.03 3.63
N ASP A 46 -8.46 4.74 4.47
CA ASP A 46 -8.37 4.87 5.92
C ASP A 46 -7.93 6.28 6.38
N GLY A 47 -8.42 7.32 5.69
CA GLY A 47 -8.09 8.72 5.98
C GLY A 47 -6.77 9.20 5.39
N VAL A 48 -6.01 8.33 4.71
CA VAL A 48 -4.85 8.69 3.90
C VAL A 48 -5.29 8.94 2.47
N LYS A 49 -5.10 10.16 1.99
CA LYS A 49 -5.44 10.57 0.63
C LYS A 49 -4.22 10.45 -0.27
N PHE A 50 -4.39 9.71 -1.36
CA PHE A 50 -3.43 9.57 -2.44
C PHE A 50 -3.97 10.31 -3.65
N THR A 51 -3.27 11.33 -4.11
CA THR A 51 -3.61 12.08 -5.33
C THR A 51 -2.47 11.96 -6.32
N LEU A 52 -2.75 11.45 -7.51
CA LEU A 52 -1.83 11.48 -8.65
C LEU A 52 -2.34 12.56 -9.62
N ASP A 53 -1.54 13.60 -9.82
CA ASP A 53 -1.88 14.65 -10.77
C ASP A 53 -1.47 14.29 -12.20
N PHE A 54 -1.95 15.10 -13.16
CA PHE A 54 -1.65 14.94 -14.57
C PHE A 54 -0.15 15.02 -14.91
N ASP A 55 0.65 15.69 -14.08
CA ASP A 55 2.10 15.81 -14.23
C ASP A 55 2.86 14.66 -13.54
N PHE A 56 2.15 13.58 -13.18
CA PHE A 56 2.69 12.40 -12.50
C PHE A 56 3.29 12.65 -11.12
N THR A 57 2.92 13.75 -10.45
CA THR A 57 3.30 13.95 -9.05
C THR A 57 2.31 13.24 -8.14
N LEU A 58 2.82 12.29 -7.35
CA LEU A 58 2.06 11.64 -6.30
C LEU A 58 2.11 12.50 -5.04
N THR A 59 0.94 12.93 -4.58
CA THR A 59 0.74 13.55 -3.27
C THR A 59 0.09 12.56 -2.32
N VAL A 60 0.69 12.32 -1.16
CA VAL A 60 0.12 11.53 -0.07
C VAL A 60 -0.15 12.45 1.11
N ASN A 61 -1.37 12.42 1.65
CA ASN A 61 -1.77 13.22 2.80
C ASN A 61 -2.41 12.30 3.85
N ASP A 62 -1.71 12.07 4.96
CA ASP A 62 -2.17 11.24 6.08
C ASP A 62 -2.92 12.05 7.16
N GLY A 63 -3.22 13.32 6.87
CA GLY A 63 -3.85 14.27 7.80
C GLY A 63 -2.83 15.07 8.61
N ASP A 64 -1.60 14.58 8.78
CA ASP A 64 -0.54 15.22 9.57
C ASP A 64 0.61 15.72 8.72
N CYS A 65 0.90 15.01 7.64
CA CYS A 65 1.97 15.25 6.71
C CYS A 65 1.46 15.17 5.28
N ILE A 66 2.00 16.05 4.44
CA ILE A 66 1.84 16.02 2.99
C ILE A 66 3.19 15.62 2.41
N TYR A 67 3.23 14.48 1.74
CA TYR A 67 4.37 13.96 1.01
C TYR A 67 4.11 14.17 -0.48
N LYS A 68 5.13 14.61 -1.21
CA LYS A 68 5.07 14.72 -2.67
C LYS A 68 6.28 14.05 -3.29
N VAL A 69 6.07 13.30 -4.37
CA VAL A 69 7.14 12.69 -5.15
C VAL A 69 6.79 12.73 -6.63
N ASP A 70 7.77 13.06 -7.46
CA ASP A 70 7.65 12.96 -8.91
C ASP A 70 7.76 11.50 -9.37
N LEU A 71 6.71 11.01 -10.04
CA LEU A 71 6.64 9.68 -10.65
C LEU A 71 6.58 9.73 -12.18
N THR A 72 7.07 10.82 -12.79
CA THR A 72 7.26 10.89 -14.24
C THR A 72 7.98 9.64 -14.75
N LEU A 73 7.58 9.17 -15.91
CA LEU A 73 8.10 7.93 -16.49
C LEU A 73 9.65 7.95 -16.51
N PRO A 74 10.30 6.81 -16.19
CA PRO A 74 11.75 6.71 -16.25
C PRO A 74 12.24 6.77 -17.69
N GLU A 75 13.38 7.43 -17.91
CA GLU A 75 13.98 7.61 -19.24
C GLU A 75 15.48 7.28 -19.25
N GLY A 76 16.02 6.97 -20.43
CA GLY A 76 17.45 6.80 -20.67
C GLY A 76 18.15 5.84 -19.70
N ASP A 77 19.10 6.36 -18.93
CA ASP A 77 19.93 5.60 -18.00
C ASP A 77 19.11 4.97 -16.85
N GLU A 78 17.96 5.55 -16.49
CA GLU A 78 17.09 4.97 -15.46
C GLU A 78 16.47 3.65 -15.94
N LEU A 79 16.08 3.59 -17.22
CA LEU A 79 15.56 2.36 -17.83
C LEU A 79 16.67 1.30 -17.99
N ALA A 80 17.87 1.72 -18.38
CA ALA A 80 19.01 0.83 -18.57
C ALA A 80 19.50 0.22 -17.25
N SER A 81 19.61 1.04 -16.21
CA SER A 81 20.10 0.63 -14.88
C SER A 81 19.02 0.03 -13.99
N LYS A 82 17.74 0.18 -14.36
CA LYS A 82 16.56 -0.17 -13.54
C LYS A 82 16.56 0.51 -12.16
N GLN A 83 17.23 1.66 -12.06
CA GLN A 83 17.43 2.42 -10.84
C GLN A 83 17.39 3.91 -11.17
N GLY A 84 16.96 4.73 -10.21
CA GLY A 84 16.85 6.17 -10.37
C GLY A 84 16.64 6.82 -9.01
N THR A 85 16.67 8.15 -8.97
CA THR A 85 16.35 8.91 -7.75
C THR A 85 15.45 10.06 -8.14
N ARG A 86 14.35 10.20 -7.40
CA ARG A 86 13.36 11.25 -7.60
C ARG A 86 13.38 12.21 -6.44
N ASN A 87 13.16 13.48 -6.75
CA ASN A 87 13.00 14.50 -5.72
C ASN A 87 11.64 14.34 -5.07
N GLY A 88 11.64 14.38 -3.74
CA GLY A 88 10.42 14.42 -2.94
C GLY A 88 10.46 15.55 -1.94
N SER A 89 9.29 16.00 -1.50
CA SER A 89 9.15 16.95 -0.41
C SER A 89 8.19 16.43 0.64
N VAL A 90 8.41 16.86 1.88
CA VAL A 90 7.57 16.49 3.03
C VAL A 90 7.26 17.75 3.80
N HIS A 91 5.98 17.99 4.02
CA HIS A 91 5.46 19.09 4.82
C HIS A 91 4.56 18.54 5.91
N CYS A 92 5.05 18.55 7.15
CA CYS A 92 4.32 18.04 8.31
C CYS A 92 3.86 19.18 9.21
N LYS A 93 2.75 18.95 9.92
CA LYS A 93 2.38 19.76 11.07
C LYS A 93 3.47 19.68 12.13
N SER A 94 3.69 20.79 12.84
CA SER A 94 4.80 20.94 13.81
C SER A 94 4.80 19.89 14.92
N TRP A 95 3.62 19.47 15.40
CA TRP A 95 3.47 18.48 16.46
C TRP A 95 3.70 17.03 15.99
N SER A 96 3.68 16.78 14.69
CA SER A 96 3.93 15.46 14.09
C SER A 96 5.43 15.18 13.96
N ILE A 97 6.24 16.24 13.81
CA ILE A 97 7.71 16.17 13.76
C ILE A 97 8.31 15.74 15.11
N SER A 98 7.59 15.97 16.21
CA SER A 98 8.04 15.67 17.58
C SER A 98 7.75 14.22 18.02
N ARG A 99 7.06 13.41 17.22
CA ARG A 99 6.87 11.99 17.53
C ARG A 99 8.11 11.20 17.09
N PRO A 100 8.80 10.48 18.00
CA PRO A 100 9.86 9.57 17.58
C PRO A 100 9.23 8.51 16.67
N ARG A 101 9.68 8.48 15.42
CA ARG A 101 9.36 7.44 14.47
C ARG A 101 10.04 6.16 15.00
N ASN A 102 9.32 5.36 15.79
CA ASN A 102 9.78 4.02 16.15
C ASN A 102 9.93 3.24 14.84
N GLN A 103 11.17 3.13 14.37
CA GLN A 103 11.55 2.17 13.34
C GLN A 103 11.54 0.81 14.02
N SER A 104 10.49 0.02 13.77
CA SER A 104 10.43 -1.41 14.07
C SER A 104 10.97 -2.20 12.88
#